data_AF-A0A960BAP3-F1
#
_entry.id   AF-A0A960BAP3-F1
#
_cell.length_a   1.000
_cell.length_b   1.000
_cell.length_c   1.000
_cell.angle_alpha   90.00
_cell.angle_beta   90.00
_cell.angle_gamma   90.00
#
_symmetry.space_group_name_H-M   'P 1'
#
loop_
_entity.id
_entity.type
_entity.pdbx_description
1 polymer ?
#
loop_
_entity_poly.entity_id
_entity_poly.type
_entity_poly.pdbx_seq_one_letter_code
_entity_poly.pdbx_strand_id
1 'polypeptide(L)'
;MTIDSVANFRGVAGLPVTGGGVTADGVLYRSGALAGLSDADAETLRGLGVRTVIDLRTPAERAQAPNRLPGDARCLELPLLEGSMSPEVFHALDNDLTRLPTLADLYTDML
;
A
#
# COMPACT_ATOMS: atom_id res chain seq x y z
N MET A 1 -11.26 16.82 -2.48
CA MET A 1 -10.30 16.90 -1.36
C MET A 1 -9.00 16.32 -1.83
N THR A 2 -7.88 16.99 -1.58
CA THR A 2 -6.54 16.59 -2.06
C THR A 2 -5.59 16.40 -0.89
N ILE A 3 -4.61 15.52 -1.08
CA ILE A 3 -3.43 15.34 -0.22
C ILE A 3 -2.26 15.46 -1.18
N ASP A 4 -1.55 16.58 -1.12
CA ASP A 4 -0.63 17.00 -2.19
C ASP A 4 0.83 16.64 -1.88
N SER A 5 1.15 16.36 -0.61
CA SER A 5 2.51 16.04 -0.17
C SER A 5 2.94 14.58 -0.40
N VAL A 6 2.03 13.71 -0.85
CA VAL A 6 2.35 12.32 -1.21
C VAL A 6 1.83 11.98 -2.60
N ALA A 7 2.56 11.11 -3.29
CA ALA A 7 2.19 10.70 -4.63
C ALA A 7 0.89 9.88 -4.63
N ASN A 8 0.08 10.08 -5.67
CA ASN A 8 -0.99 9.15 -6.05
C ASN A 8 -2.09 8.93 -4.99
N PHE A 9 -2.29 9.89 -4.08
CA PHE A 9 -3.34 9.81 -3.07
C PHE A 9 -4.74 9.87 -3.69
N ARG A 10 -5.61 8.89 -3.37
CA ARG A 10 -7.04 8.91 -3.72
C ARG A 10 -7.84 7.89 -2.91
N GLY A 11 -9.15 8.13 -2.82
CA GLY A 11 -10.11 7.13 -2.35
C GLY A 11 -10.28 5.98 -3.35
N VAL A 12 -10.75 4.83 -2.86
CA VAL A 12 -10.93 3.59 -3.64
C VAL A 12 -12.42 3.26 -3.86
N ALA A 13 -13.31 4.23 -3.63
CA ALA A 13 -14.75 4.08 -3.78
C ALA A 13 -15.18 3.72 -5.22
N GLY A 14 -16.32 3.05 -5.37
CA GLY A 14 -16.94 2.77 -6.67
C GLY A 14 -16.44 1.52 -7.39
N LEU A 15 -15.56 0.72 -6.79
CA LEU A 15 -15.16 -0.57 -7.34
C LEU A 15 -16.25 -1.62 -7.08
N PRO A 16 -16.59 -2.47 -8.06
CA PRO A 16 -17.59 -3.52 -7.88
C PRO A 16 -17.12 -4.54 -6.84
N VAL A 17 -18.03 -5.00 -6.00
CA VAL A 17 -17.79 -6.02 -4.98
C VAL A 17 -18.47 -7.32 -5.39
N THR A 18 -17.80 -8.46 -5.17
CA THR A 18 -18.39 -9.79 -5.39
C THR A 18 -19.66 -9.95 -4.55
N GLY A 19 -20.75 -10.37 -5.17
CA GLY A 19 -22.07 -10.43 -4.51
C GLY A 19 -22.90 -9.15 -4.62
N GLY A 20 -22.39 -8.12 -5.31
CA GLY A 20 -23.09 -6.88 -5.63
C GLY A 20 -22.69 -5.69 -4.75
N GLY A 21 -23.10 -4.50 -5.19
CA GLY A 21 -22.71 -3.24 -4.57
C GLY A 21 -21.33 -2.75 -5.03
N VAL A 22 -20.86 -1.67 -4.38
CA VAL A 22 -19.58 -1.02 -4.68
C VAL A 22 -18.85 -0.64 -3.40
N THR A 23 -17.53 -0.49 -3.47
CA THR A 23 -16.72 0.02 -2.36
C THR A 23 -17.22 1.40 -1.92
N ALA A 24 -17.38 1.58 -0.60
CA ALA A 24 -17.89 2.81 -0.01
C ALA A 24 -16.84 3.94 -0.04
N ASP A 25 -17.31 5.17 -0.15
CA ASP A 25 -16.47 6.36 -0.01
C ASP A 25 -16.04 6.58 1.44
N GLY A 26 -14.87 7.19 1.64
CA GLY A 26 -14.34 7.49 2.96
C GLY A 26 -13.79 6.28 3.76
N VAL A 27 -13.78 5.08 3.19
CA VAL A 27 -13.37 3.86 3.90
C VAL A 27 -11.93 3.44 3.59
N LEU A 28 -11.54 3.45 2.31
CA LEU A 28 -10.23 3.01 1.87
C LEU A 28 -9.60 4.06 0.97
N TYR A 29 -8.36 4.39 1.30
CA TYR A 29 -7.51 5.28 0.53
C TYR A 29 -6.25 4.54 0.09
N ARG A 30 -5.62 5.01 -0.98
CA ARG A 30 -4.31 4.55 -1.42
C ARG A 30 -3.40 5.74 -1.69
N SER A 31 -2.09 5.54 -1.55
CA SER A 31 -1.05 6.50 -1.89
C SER A 31 0.24 5.77 -2.28
N GLY A 32 1.26 6.53 -2.68
CA GLY A 32 2.66 6.10 -2.59
C GLY A 32 3.18 6.17 -1.15
N ALA A 33 4.51 6.16 -1.01
CA ALA A 33 5.18 6.23 0.29
C ALA A 33 4.85 7.52 1.07
N LEU A 34 4.76 7.41 2.40
CA LEU A 34 4.39 8.53 3.29
C LEU A 34 5.60 9.32 3.83
N ALA A 35 6.81 9.06 3.34
CA ALA A 35 8.00 9.80 3.79
C ALA A 35 7.88 11.32 3.54
N GLY A 36 7.17 11.71 2.48
CA GLY A 36 6.91 13.10 2.11
C GLY A 36 5.72 13.76 2.80
N LEU A 37 4.93 13.03 3.60
CA LEU A 37 3.67 13.55 4.16
C LEU A 37 3.92 14.79 5.01
N SER A 38 3.29 15.92 4.66
CA SER A 38 3.38 17.18 5.40
C SER A 38 2.50 17.16 6.66
N ASP A 39 2.76 18.04 7.62
CA ASP A 39 1.96 18.08 8.86
C ASP A 39 0.51 18.52 8.61
N ALA A 40 0.29 19.41 7.63
CA ALA A 40 -1.04 19.84 7.22
C ALA A 40 -1.86 18.69 6.61
N ASP A 41 -1.22 17.91 5.74
CA ASP A 41 -1.85 16.73 5.14
C ASP A 41 -2.03 15.60 6.16
N ALA A 42 -1.12 15.45 7.12
CA ALA A 42 -1.25 14.50 8.21
C ALA A 42 -2.46 14.80 9.10
N GLU A 43 -2.70 16.08 9.45
CA GLU A 43 -3.90 16.48 10.20
C GLU A 43 -5.17 16.28 9.37
N THR A 44 -5.07 16.53 8.07
CA THR A 44 -6.17 16.29 7.14
C THR A 44 -6.56 14.80 7.09
N LEU A 45 -5.58 13.89 7.03
CA LEU A 45 -5.81 12.44 7.11
C LEU A 45 -6.35 12.00 8.47
N ARG A 46 -5.90 12.61 9.57
CA ARG A 46 -6.50 12.40 10.90
C ARG A 46 -7.97 12.81 10.92
N GLY A 47 -8.32 13.96 10.35
CA GLY A 47 -9.69 14.46 10.24
C GLY A 47 -10.61 13.53 9.43
N LEU A 48 -10.05 12.82 8.45
CA LEU A 48 -10.74 11.76 7.72
C LEU A 48 -10.94 10.46 8.53
N GLY A 49 -10.36 10.37 9.72
CA GLY A 49 -10.46 9.19 10.58
C GLY A 49 -9.53 8.04 10.17
N VAL A 50 -8.46 8.33 9.42
CA VAL A 50 -7.44 7.32 9.07
C VAL A 50 -6.68 6.92 10.34
N ARG A 51 -6.90 5.68 10.79
CA ARG A 51 -6.29 5.11 12.01
C ARG A 51 -5.29 3.99 11.73
N THR A 52 -5.24 3.49 10.50
CA THR A 52 -4.38 2.38 10.10
C THR A 52 -3.74 2.69 8.76
N VAL A 53 -2.42 2.54 8.68
CA VAL A 53 -1.62 2.55 7.47
C VAL A 53 -1.14 1.13 7.22
N ILE A 54 -1.32 0.62 6.00
CA ILE A 54 -0.76 -0.65 5.56
C ILE A 54 0.43 -0.33 4.66
N ASP A 55 1.64 -0.57 5.14
CA ASP A 55 2.88 -0.34 4.37
C ASP A 55 3.31 -1.64 3.70
N LEU A 56 3.20 -1.66 2.38
CA LEU A 56 3.51 -2.80 1.53
C LEU A 56 4.97 -2.81 1.06
N ARG A 57 5.75 -1.80 1.43
CA ARG A 57 7.15 -1.67 1.01
C ARG A 57 8.06 -2.67 1.72
N THR A 58 9.15 -3.02 1.06
CA THR A 58 10.22 -3.84 1.64
C THR A 58 10.86 -3.16 2.85
N PRO A 59 11.50 -3.92 3.76
CA PRO A 59 12.30 -3.32 4.84
C PRO A 59 13.35 -2.32 4.35
N ALA A 60 13.99 -2.59 3.21
CA ALA A 60 15.02 -1.72 2.63
C ALA A 60 14.46 -0.36 2.19
N GLU A 61 13.34 -0.36 1.46
CA GLU A 61 12.66 0.88 1.04
C GLU A 61 12.21 1.73 2.25
N ARG A 62 11.77 1.09 3.34
CA ARG A 62 11.33 1.78 4.55
C ARG A 62 12.49 2.34 5.37
N ALA A 63 13.62 1.64 5.40
CA ALA A 63 14.84 2.16 6.01
C ALA A 63 15.37 3.38 5.26
N GLN A 64 15.27 3.39 3.92
CA GLN A 64 15.66 4.53 3.09
C GLN A 64 14.69 5.71 3.19
N ALA A 65 13.38 5.43 3.31
CA ALA A 65 12.34 6.45 3.36
C ALA A 65 11.29 6.10 4.45
N PRO A 66 11.58 6.38 5.74
CA PRO A 66 10.66 6.08 6.84
C PRO A 66 9.32 6.79 6.69
N ASN A 67 8.22 6.15 7.11
CA ASN A 67 6.90 6.80 7.08
C ASN A 67 6.82 7.97 8.06
N ARG A 68 6.12 9.03 7.66
CA ARG A 68 5.49 9.98 8.57
C ARG A 68 4.03 9.60 8.69
N LEU A 69 3.62 9.11 9.85
CA LEU A 69 2.25 8.62 10.07
C LEU A 69 1.31 9.77 10.46
N PRO A 70 0.04 9.74 10.03
CA PRO A 70 -0.95 10.72 10.45
C PRO A 70 -1.37 10.47 11.90
N GLY A 71 -0.90 11.32 12.82
CA GLY A 71 -1.24 11.22 14.23
C GLY A 71 -0.74 9.94 14.90
N ASP A 72 -1.67 9.25 15.57
CA ASP A 72 -1.46 7.98 16.27
C ASP A 72 -1.83 6.76 15.42
N ALA A 73 -1.94 6.93 14.09
CA ALA A 73 -2.26 5.84 13.19
C ALA A 73 -1.26 4.68 13.35
N ARG A 74 -1.80 3.46 13.43
CA ARG A 74 -0.99 2.24 13.48
C ARG A 74 -0.45 1.92 12.10
N CYS A 75 0.83 1.55 12.01
CA CYS A 75 1.41 1.02 10.78
C CYS A 75 1.45 -0.50 10.83
N LEU A 76 0.79 -1.16 9.89
CA LEU A 76 0.91 -2.59 9.64
C LEU A 76 1.89 -2.79 8.50
N GLU A 77 2.95 -3.54 8.79
CA GLU A 77 4.08 -3.76 7.91
C GLU A 77 3.90 -5.10 7.21
N LEU A 78 3.45 -5.09 5.95
CA LEU A 78 3.12 -6.29 5.18
C LEU A 78 3.86 -6.25 3.83
N PRO A 79 5.19 -6.44 3.81
CA PRO A 79 5.98 -6.30 2.59
C PRO A 79 5.48 -7.23 1.47
N LEU A 80 5.20 -6.65 0.30
CA LEU A 80 4.95 -7.40 -0.92
C LEU A 80 6.22 -7.39 -1.76
N LEU A 81 6.82 -8.58 -1.99
CA LEU A 81 8.08 -8.73 -2.73
C LEU A 81 7.88 -8.80 -4.25
N GLU A 82 6.66 -8.95 -4.75
CA GLU A 82 6.40 -9.09 -6.18
C GLU A 82 6.11 -7.75 -6.87
N GLY A 83 6.88 -7.46 -7.93
CA GLY A 83 6.65 -6.33 -8.85
C GLY A 83 7.74 -5.26 -8.90
N SER A 84 8.76 -5.29 -8.02
CA SER A 84 9.81 -4.27 -7.93
C SER A 84 11.25 -4.81 -8.01
N MET A 85 11.45 -6.10 -8.32
CA MET A 85 12.81 -6.64 -8.39
C MET A 85 13.56 -6.10 -9.62
N SER A 86 14.71 -5.48 -9.37
CA SER A 86 15.70 -5.26 -10.42
C SER A 86 16.26 -6.62 -10.87
N PRO A 87 16.71 -6.75 -12.14
CA PRO A 87 17.22 -8.02 -12.66
C PRO A 87 18.35 -8.64 -11.82
N GLU A 88 19.12 -7.84 -11.10
CA GLU A 88 20.21 -8.33 -10.24
C GLU A 88 19.70 -9.11 -9.01
N VAL A 89 18.53 -8.74 -8.47
CA VAL A 89 17.91 -9.45 -7.34
C VAL A 89 17.31 -10.78 -7.81
N PHE A 90 16.78 -10.81 -9.04
CA PHE A 90 16.24 -12.03 -9.66
C PHE A 90 17.33 -13.11 -9.80
N HIS A 91 18.54 -12.71 -10.21
CA HIS A 91 19.67 -13.63 -10.42
C HIS A 91 20.26 -14.18 -9.11
N ALA A 92 20.08 -13.48 -7.99
CA ALA A 92 20.52 -13.90 -6.67
C ALA A 92 19.54 -14.89 -5.97
N LEU A 93 18.29 -14.97 -6.44
CA LEU A 93 17.23 -15.81 -5.87
C LEU A 93 16.88 -17.04 -6.72
N ASP A 94 17.70 -17.33 -7.76
CA ASP A 94 17.50 -18.33 -8.81
C ASP A 94 17.48 -19.82 -8.36
N ASN A 95 17.17 -20.14 -7.11
CA ASN A 95 17.12 -21.55 -6.68
C ASN A 95 15.77 -22.09 -6.22
N ASP A 96 14.68 -21.31 -6.15
CA ASP A 96 13.35 -21.94 -5.94
C ASP A 96 12.10 -21.04 -6.20
N LEU A 97 12.12 -20.14 -7.18
CA LEU A 97 10.94 -19.28 -7.46
C LEU A 97 9.79 -20.02 -8.15
N THR A 98 10.01 -21.23 -8.70
CA THR A 98 8.96 -22.04 -9.32
C THR A 98 7.92 -22.58 -8.33
N ARG A 99 8.14 -22.38 -7.03
CA ARG A 99 7.23 -22.78 -5.94
C ARG A 99 6.39 -21.66 -5.36
N LEU A 100 6.61 -20.41 -5.77
CA LEU A 100 5.80 -19.30 -5.31
C LEU A 100 4.60 -19.11 -6.26
N PRO A 101 3.38 -18.94 -5.73
CA PRO A 101 2.21 -18.70 -6.57
C PRO A 101 2.36 -17.35 -7.25
N THR A 102 2.11 -17.31 -8.55
CA THR A 102 2.08 -16.07 -9.31
C THR A 102 0.91 -15.21 -8.87
N LEU A 103 0.93 -13.92 -9.22
CA LEU A 103 -0.23 -13.02 -9.09
C LEU A 103 -1.52 -13.64 -9.67
N ALA A 104 -1.43 -14.34 -10.80
CA ALA A 104 -2.58 -15.02 -11.40
C ALA A 104 -3.07 -16.21 -10.54
N ASP A 105 -2.16 -16.96 -9.92
CA ASP A 105 -2.49 -18.11 -9.06
C ASP A 105 -3.20 -17.63 -7.79
N LEU A 106 -2.70 -16.57 -7.15
CA LEU A 106 -3.32 -15.98 -5.95
C LEU A 106 -4.70 -15.36 -6.22
N TYR A 107 -4.91 -14.77 -7.41
CA TYR A 107 -6.23 -14.26 -7.81
C TYR A 107 -7.22 -15.39 -8.11
N THR A 108 -6.75 -16.54 -8.58
CA THR A 108 -7.60 -17.69 -8.92
C THR A 108 -8.05 -18.43 -7.66
N ASP A 109 -7.19 -18.52 -6.64
CA ASP A 109 -7.52 -19.17 -5.35
C ASP A 109 -8.49 -18.36 -4.46
N MET A 110 -8.81 -17.12 -4.84
CA MET A 110 -9.78 -16.26 -4.15
C MET A 110 -11.19 -16.29 -4.77
N LEU A 111 -11.42 -17.10 -5.81
CA LEU A 111 -12.71 -17.34 -6.46
C LEU A 111 -13.28 -18.72 -6.08
#